data_AF-A0A4Y2PH35-F1
#
_entry.id   AF-A0A4Y2PH35-F1
#
_cell.length_a   1.000
_cell.length_b   1.000
_cell.length_c   1.000
_cell.angle_alpha   90.00
_cell.angle_beta   90.00
_cell.angle_gamma   90.00
#
_symmetry.space_group_name_H-M   'P 1'
#
loop_
_entity.id
_entity.type
_entity.pdbx_description
1 polymer ?
#
loop_
_entity_poly.entity_id
_entity_poly.type
_entity_poly.pdbx_seq_one_letter_code
_entity_poly.pdbx_strand_id
1 'polypeptide(L)'
;MFSRFDYIYSEPESVGIMSEESKKFGAQYDANVYSSYRKDTPIELIEKIIAFLKEKVPEPLETAVDVGCGNGQSTVILAPYFKRVHGSDVSEAQIEQAKAARSLSNVTYAASEAEKLPFDDGSVQLLTAATALHWFDLDTFLPEARRVLCVNGVMGVYGYLNMKPLLDDPARATEVNELFIEYNKALEPHHVMSRVSLLQNRYKDVKFPFEEVN
;
A
#
# COMPACT_ATOMS: atom_id res chain seq x y z
N MET A 1 20.33 7.47 -15.28
CA MET A 1 20.41 6.00 -15.42
C MET A 1 19.35 5.46 -14.47
N PHE A 2 18.32 4.78 -14.98
CA PHE A 2 17.09 4.45 -14.25
C PHE A 2 17.30 3.49 -13.08
N SER A 3 16.59 3.69 -11.96
CA SER A 3 16.27 2.60 -11.02
C SER A 3 14.81 2.70 -10.55
N ARG A 4 13.93 2.11 -11.36
CA ARG A 4 12.63 1.61 -10.91
C ARG A 4 12.89 0.20 -10.37
N PHE A 5 12.62 -0.04 -9.08
CA PHE A 5 12.71 -1.40 -8.54
C PHE A 5 11.50 -2.23 -9.00
N ASP A 6 11.65 -2.98 -10.09
CA ASP A 6 10.76 -4.09 -10.44
C ASP A 6 11.25 -5.33 -9.64
N TYR A 7 10.54 -5.71 -8.59
CA TYR A 7 10.84 -6.90 -7.78
C TYR A 7 10.04 -8.11 -8.28
N ILE A 8 10.70 -9.25 -8.50
CA ILE A 8 10.12 -10.54 -8.91
C ILE A 8 10.52 -11.58 -7.85
N TYR A 9 9.58 -12.17 -7.08
CA TYR A 9 9.77 -13.51 -6.48
C TYR A 9 8.48 -14.20 -5.91
N SER A 10 8.66 -15.44 -5.42
CA SER A 10 7.91 -16.73 -5.50
C SER A 10 6.58 -16.95 -4.74
N GLU A 11 5.99 -18.14 -5.00
CA GLU A 11 4.62 -18.67 -4.77
C GLU A 11 4.06 -18.73 -3.32
N PRO A 12 2.71 -18.86 -3.20
CA PRO A 12 2.16 -20.17 -2.79
C PRO A 12 0.94 -20.66 -3.62
N GLU A 13 0.66 -21.95 -3.45
CA GLU A 13 -0.23 -22.84 -4.23
C GLU A 13 -1.74 -22.48 -4.26
N SER A 14 -2.31 -22.54 -5.47
CA SER A 14 -3.72 -22.71 -5.85
C SER A 14 -4.75 -21.59 -5.54
N VAL A 15 -5.40 -21.07 -6.59
CA VAL A 15 -6.55 -20.14 -6.51
C VAL A 15 -7.74 -20.71 -7.30
N GLY A 16 -8.88 -20.89 -6.62
CA GLY A 16 -10.17 -21.25 -7.21
C GLY A 16 -10.92 -20.03 -7.79
N ILE A 17 -11.73 -20.26 -8.82
CA ILE A 17 -12.41 -19.25 -9.65
C ILE A 17 -13.68 -18.73 -8.96
N MET A 18 -13.88 -17.40 -8.89
CA MET A 18 -15.09 -16.73 -8.39
C MET A 18 -16.00 -16.23 -9.54
N SER A 19 -17.32 -16.30 -9.35
CA SER A 19 -18.40 -16.07 -10.34
C SER A 19 -18.92 -14.62 -10.44
N GLU A 20 -19.73 -14.36 -11.49
CA GLU A 20 -20.14 -13.06 -12.08
C GLU A 20 -20.98 -12.07 -11.25
N GLU A 21 -21.32 -12.30 -9.98
CA GLU A 21 -22.27 -11.45 -9.24
C GLU A 21 -21.70 -10.15 -8.62
N SER A 22 -20.51 -9.75 -9.01
CA SER A 22 -19.73 -8.72 -8.34
C SER A 22 -20.06 -7.27 -8.77
N LYS A 23 -21.29 -6.94 -9.17
CA LYS A 23 -21.65 -5.57 -9.66
C LYS A 23 -22.09 -4.57 -8.58
N LYS A 24 -21.82 -4.79 -7.30
CA LYS A 24 -22.11 -3.85 -6.18
C LYS A 24 -20.94 -3.71 -5.21
N PHE A 25 -19.78 -3.26 -5.67
CA PHE A 25 -18.57 -3.09 -4.86
C PHE A 25 -18.48 -1.71 -4.20
N GLY A 26 -19.05 -1.56 -2.99
CA GLY A 26 -18.84 -0.33 -2.22
C GLY A 26 -19.05 -0.42 -0.72
N ALA A 27 -19.74 -1.44 -0.18
CA ALA A 27 -20.13 -1.38 1.24
C ALA A 27 -20.12 -2.71 2.01
N GLN A 28 -19.75 -3.84 1.39
CA GLN A 28 -19.76 -5.13 2.09
C GLN A 28 -18.81 -6.09 1.40
N TYR A 29 -17.52 -5.80 1.52
CA TYR A 29 -16.49 -6.77 1.17
C TYR A 29 -16.13 -7.53 2.43
N ASP A 30 -16.21 -8.86 2.39
CA ASP A 30 -15.80 -9.69 3.52
C ASP A 30 -14.29 -9.49 3.73
N ALA A 31 -13.96 -8.75 4.79
CA ALA A 31 -12.59 -8.43 5.16
C ALA A 31 -11.73 -9.70 5.33
N ASN A 32 -12.35 -10.84 5.70
CA ASN A 32 -11.66 -12.13 5.80
C ASN A 32 -11.25 -12.67 4.42
N VAL A 33 -12.14 -12.57 3.43
CA VAL A 33 -11.87 -13.00 2.04
C VAL A 33 -10.81 -12.09 1.42
N TYR A 34 -10.87 -10.78 1.64
CA TYR A 34 -9.82 -9.86 1.18
C TYR A 34 -8.44 -10.17 1.80
N SER A 35 -8.42 -10.48 3.10
CA SER A 35 -7.20 -10.75 3.85
C SER A 35 -6.47 -12.00 3.36
N SER A 36 -7.18 -13.05 2.92
CA SER A 36 -6.54 -14.30 2.49
C SER A 36 -5.87 -14.22 1.12
N TYR A 37 -6.17 -13.19 0.33
CA TYR A 37 -5.58 -12.98 -1.01
C TYR A 37 -4.50 -11.89 -1.06
N ARG A 38 -4.27 -11.15 0.03
CA ARG A 38 -3.21 -10.13 0.05
C ARG A 38 -1.84 -10.75 0.27
N LYS A 39 -0.91 -10.41 -0.63
CA LYS A 39 0.51 -10.71 -0.46
C LYS A 39 1.13 -9.80 0.60
N ASP A 40 2.04 -10.37 1.38
CA ASP A 40 2.82 -9.62 2.37
C ASP A 40 3.72 -8.58 1.68
N THR A 41 3.97 -7.48 2.40
CA THR A 41 4.89 -6.44 1.91
C THR A 41 6.32 -6.99 1.98
N PRO A 42 7.14 -6.91 0.90
CA PRO A 42 8.52 -7.35 0.94
C PRO A 42 9.32 -6.55 1.98
N ILE A 43 10.02 -7.25 2.87
CA ILE A 43 10.81 -6.64 3.95
C ILE A 43 11.93 -5.79 3.34
N GLU A 44 12.51 -6.21 2.21
CA GLU A 44 13.61 -5.52 1.54
C GLU A 44 13.20 -4.13 1.01
N LEU A 45 11.92 -3.95 0.67
CA LEU A 45 11.40 -2.63 0.30
C LEU A 45 11.35 -1.72 1.54
N ILE A 46 10.85 -2.23 2.66
CA ILE A 46 10.81 -1.49 3.92
C ILE A 46 12.22 -1.14 4.36
N GLU A 47 13.17 -2.08 4.33
CA GLU A 47 14.56 -1.81 4.69
C GLU A 47 15.19 -0.67 3.87
N LYS A 48 14.90 -0.58 2.58
CA LYS A 48 15.35 0.53 1.74
C LYS A 48 14.73 1.86 2.14
N ILE A 49 13.43 1.88 2.42
CA ILE A 49 12.73 3.08 2.90
C ILE A 49 13.33 3.54 4.24
N ILE A 50 13.58 2.60 5.16
CA ILE A 50 14.20 2.89 6.46
C ILE A 50 15.63 3.39 6.30
N ALA A 51 16.44 2.77 5.44
CA ALA A 51 17.79 3.21 5.16
C ALA A 51 17.80 4.67 4.66
N PHE A 52 16.94 4.98 3.68
CA PHE A 52 16.79 6.33 3.16
C PHE A 52 16.36 7.33 4.24
N LEU A 53 15.38 6.96 5.07
CA LEU A 53 14.94 7.81 6.19
C LEU A 53 16.09 8.11 7.16
N LYS A 54 16.94 7.13 7.49
CA LYS A 54 18.07 7.30 8.42
C LYS A 54 19.16 8.23 7.89
N GLU A 55 19.26 8.46 6.58
CA GLU A 55 20.16 9.47 6.01
C GLU A 55 19.67 10.90 6.28
N LYS A 56 18.39 11.06 6.59
CA LYS A 56 17.66 12.32 6.60
C LYS A 56 17.20 12.73 8.01
N VAL A 57 16.90 11.74 8.84
CA VAL A 57 16.36 11.89 10.19
C VAL A 57 17.26 11.13 11.17
N PRO A 58 17.78 11.81 12.22
CA PRO A 58 18.65 11.17 13.19
C PRO A 58 17.92 10.12 14.02
N GLU A 59 18.65 9.07 14.41
CA GLU A 59 18.15 8.07 15.35
C GLU A 59 18.10 8.63 16.79
N PRO A 60 17.21 8.11 17.65
CA PRO A 60 16.27 7.01 17.39
C PRO A 60 15.05 7.44 16.56
N LEU A 61 14.52 6.50 15.76
CA LEU A 61 13.25 6.71 15.07
C LEU A 61 12.07 6.54 16.04
N GLU A 62 11.27 7.58 16.16
CA GLU A 62 10.19 7.78 17.11
C GLU A 62 8.83 7.31 16.59
N THR A 63 8.39 7.77 15.41
CA THR A 63 6.99 7.61 14.99
C THR A 63 6.84 7.38 13.50
N ALA A 64 6.17 6.27 13.17
CA ALA A 64 5.70 5.95 11.82
C ALA A 64 4.17 5.82 11.78
N VAL A 65 3.58 6.19 10.65
CA VAL A 65 2.15 6.10 10.38
C VAL A 65 1.91 5.38 9.06
N ASP A 66 1.10 4.33 9.07
CA ASP A 66 0.65 3.60 7.88
C ASP A 66 -0.81 3.96 7.60
N VAL A 67 -1.06 4.70 6.52
CA VAL A 67 -2.36 5.26 6.15
C VAL A 67 -3.03 4.36 5.11
N GLY A 68 -4.29 3.98 5.37
CA GLY A 68 -4.98 2.91 4.64
C GLY A 68 -4.34 1.55 4.91
N CYS A 69 -4.05 1.26 6.18
CA CYS A 69 -3.29 0.09 6.61
C CYS A 69 -4.03 -1.25 6.38
N GLY A 70 -5.33 -1.21 6.12
CA GLY A 70 -6.20 -2.39 6.14
C GLY A 70 -6.03 -3.17 7.43
N ASN A 71 -5.87 -4.49 7.31
CA ASN A 71 -5.66 -5.42 8.42
C ASN A 71 -4.26 -5.34 9.07
N GLY A 72 -3.44 -4.34 8.72
CA GLY A 72 -2.17 -4.06 9.37
C GLY A 72 -0.96 -4.85 8.87
N GLN A 73 -1.05 -5.54 7.72
CA GLN A 73 0.07 -6.31 7.14
C GLN A 73 1.35 -5.50 6.99
N SER A 74 1.24 -4.28 6.44
CA SER A 74 2.41 -3.43 6.23
C SER A 74 2.85 -2.73 7.52
N THR A 75 1.88 -2.34 8.36
CA THR A 75 2.10 -1.66 9.64
C THR A 75 3.03 -2.42 10.57
N VAL A 76 2.83 -3.73 10.76
CA VAL A 76 3.64 -4.51 11.72
C VAL A 76 5.10 -4.65 11.30
N ILE A 77 5.40 -4.55 10.01
CA ILE A 77 6.77 -4.66 9.49
C ILE A 77 7.59 -3.42 9.87
N LEU A 78 6.94 -2.28 10.16
CA LEU A 78 7.59 -1.06 10.65
C LEU A 78 7.96 -1.15 12.14
N ALA A 79 7.31 -2.02 12.91
CA ALA A 79 7.43 -2.08 14.38
C ALA A 79 8.87 -2.24 14.90
N PRO A 80 9.78 -3.01 14.27
CA PRO A 80 11.16 -3.13 14.74
C PRO A 80 11.99 -1.85 14.62
N TYR A 81 11.58 -0.90 13.78
CA TYR A 81 12.38 0.28 13.45
C TYR A 81 11.98 1.53 14.25
N PHE A 82 10.75 1.60 14.77
CA PHE A 82 10.21 2.80 15.42
C PHE A 82 9.77 2.54 16.86
N LYS A 83 9.88 3.57 17.71
CA LYS A 83 9.32 3.51 19.07
C LYS A 83 7.80 3.40 19.09
N ARG A 84 7.10 3.98 18.10
CA ARG A 84 5.64 3.94 17.95
C ARG A 84 5.27 3.79 16.48
N VAL A 85 4.34 2.89 16.18
CA VAL A 85 3.75 2.72 14.86
C VAL A 85 2.24 2.83 14.96
N HIS A 86 1.64 3.61 14.07
CA HIS A 86 0.19 3.80 14.01
C HIS A 86 -0.33 3.31 12.65
N GLY A 87 -1.25 2.36 12.65
CA GLY A 87 -2.03 2.01 11.46
C GLY A 87 -3.38 2.72 11.48
N SER A 88 -3.76 3.32 10.35
CA SER A 88 -5.07 3.94 10.17
C SER A 88 -5.76 3.44 8.92
N ASP A 89 -7.06 3.19 8.99
CA ASP A 89 -7.89 2.80 7.85
C ASP A 89 -9.33 3.27 8.09
N VAL A 90 -10.07 3.59 7.02
CA VAL A 90 -11.49 3.98 7.13
C VAL A 90 -12.40 2.81 7.52
N SER A 91 -11.95 1.57 7.28
CA SER A 91 -12.73 0.37 7.56
C SER A 91 -12.54 -0.08 9.01
N GLU A 92 -13.55 0.13 9.85
CA GLU A 92 -13.58 -0.41 11.22
C GLU A 92 -13.35 -1.93 11.24
N ALA A 93 -13.94 -2.67 10.30
CA ALA A 93 -13.75 -4.11 10.20
C ALA A 93 -12.29 -4.52 9.96
N GLN A 94 -11.56 -3.80 9.10
CA GLN A 94 -10.13 -4.04 8.89
C GLN A 94 -9.32 -3.71 10.16
N ILE A 95 -9.67 -2.62 10.85
CA ILE A 95 -9.01 -2.21 12.10
C ILE A 95 -9.21 -3.25 13.20
N GLU A 96 -10.41 -3.79 13.36
CA GLU A 96 -10.67 -4.84 14.35
C GLU A 96 -9.88 -6.13 14.03
N GLN A 97 -9.76 -6.49 12.75
CA GLN A 97 -8.89 -7.60 12.34
C GLN A 97 -7.41 -7.32 12.62
N ALA A 98 -6.95 -6.09 12.38
CA ALA A 98 -5.57 -5.69 12.65
C ALA A 98 -5.26 -5.80 14.16
N LYS A 99 -6.14 -5.28 15.02
CA LYS A 99 -6.01 -5.39 16.48
C LYS A 99 -5.98 -6.85 16.93
N ALA A 100 -6.82 -7.72 16.35
CA ALA A 100 -6.91 -9.12 16.74
C ALA A 100 -5.70 -9.96 16.27
N ALA A 101 -5.25 -9.77 15.03
CA ALA A 101 -4.24 -10.63 14.42
C ALA A 101 -2.81 -10.09 14.51
N ARG A 102 -2.63 -8.78 14.76
CA ARG A 102 -1.36 -8.06 14.57
C ARG A 102 -1.03 -7.11 15.71
N SER A 103 -1.42 -7.48 16.93
CA SER A 103 -1.11 -6.73 18.15
C SER A 103 0.37 -6.85 18.54
N LEU A 104 1.09 -5.73 18.53
CA LEU A 104 2.45 -5.58 19.05
C LEU A 104 2.48 -4.44 20.08
N SER A 105 3.41 -4.48 21.04
CA SER A 105 3.42 -3.52 22.17
C SER A 105 3.62 -2.06 21.77
N ASN A 106 4.20 -1.80 20.60
CA ASN A 106 4.44 -0.47 20.05
C ASN A 106 3.60 -0.17 18.80
N VAL A 107 2.60 -1.00 18.47
CA VAL A 107 1.70 -0.81 17.33
C VAL A 107 0.30 -0.51 17.82
N THR A 108 -0.34 0.52 17.26
CA THR A 108 -1.74 0.84 17.53
C THR A 108 -2.52 1.00 16.23
N TYR A 109 -3.81 0.72 16.27
CA TYR A 109 -4.71 0.80 15.12
C TYR A 109 -5.93 1.64 15.45
N ALA A 110 -6.30 2.55 14.55
CA ALA A 110 -7.47 3.40 14.69
C ALA A 110 -8.22 3.54 13.37
N ALA A 111 -9.55 3.61 13.45
CA ALA A 111 -10.37 3.98 12.30
C ALA A 111 -10.26 5.49 12.06
N SER A 112 -9.78 5.90 10.89
CA SER A 112 -9.71 7.31 10.50
C SER A 112 -9.61 7.49 8.99
N GLU A 113 -10.11 8.63 8.52
CA GLU A 113 -9.89 9.11 7.15
C GLU A 113 -8.41 9.46 6.94
N ALA A 114 -7.94 9.30 5.70
CA ALA A 114 -6.56 9.65 5.34
C ALA A 114 -6.36 11.17 5.37
N GLU A 115 -7.43 11.90 5.03
CA GLU A 115 -7.50 13.33 4.82
C GLU A 115 -7.44 14.14 6.14
N LYS A 116 -7.55 13.47 7.29
CA LYS A 116 -7.52 14.11 8.61
C LYS A 116 -6.86 13.20 9.64
N LEU A 117 -5.55 13.32 9.75
CA LEU A 117 -4.73 12.48 10.59
C LEU A 117 -4.64 13.06 12.02
N PRO A 118 -4.85 12.26 13.07
CA PRO A 118 -4.85 12.73 14.45
C PRO A 118 -3.43 12.86 15.03
N PHE A 119 -2.52 13.50 14.29
CA PHE A 119 -1.14 13.75 14.71
C PHE A 119 -0.82 15.25 14.66
N ASP A 120 0.08 15.67 15.55
CA ASP A 120 0.56 17.04 15.61
C ASP A 120 1.40 17.39 14.37
N ASP A 121 1.50 18.67 14.06
CA ASP A 121 2.35 19.18 12.98
C ASP A 121 3.80 18.73 13.18
N GLY A 122 4.42 18.19 12.12
CA GLY A 122 5.81 17.80 12.14
C GLY A 122 6.19 16.68 13.12
N SER A 123 5.24 15.85 13.56
CA SER A 123 5.44 14.79 14.56
C SER A 123 5.74 13.40 13.99
N VAL A 124 5.55 13.19 12.68
CA VAL A 124 5.70 11.89 12.01
C VAL A 124 6.99 11.86 11.19
N GLN A 125 7.82 10.83 11.37
CA GLN A 125 9.07 10.69 10.62
C GLN A 125 8.89 9.87 9.34
N LEU A 126 8.00 8.88 9.36
CA LEU A 126 7.65 8.06 8.21
C LEU A 126 6.14 7.96 8.07
N LEU A 127 5.63 8.30 6.89
CA LEU A 127 4.23 8.08 6.52
C LEU A 127 4.17 7.11 5.34
N THR A 128 3.54 5.95 5.48
CA THR A 128 3.37 4.98 4.40
C THR A 128 1.94 4.92 3.89
N ALA A 129 1.78 4.59 2.61
CA ALA A 129 0.49 4.23 2.02
C ALA A 129 0.67 3.00 1.12
N ALA A 130 0.43 1.81 1.69
CA ALA A 130 0.66 0.53 1.04
C ALA A 130 -0.58 0.04 0.26
N THR A 131 -0.59 0.21 -1.06
CA THR A 131 -1.73 -0.12 -1.95
C THR A 131 -3.01 0.62 -1.55
N ALA A 132 -2.87 1.84 -1.02
CA ALA A 132 -4.01 2.63 -0.51
C ALA A 132 -4.16 4.00 -1.16
N LEU A 133 -3.07 4.64 -1.59
CA LEU A 133 -3.06 6.05 -2.03
C LEU A 133 -4.12 6.38 -3.08
N HIS A 134 -4.38 5.47 -4.03
CA HIS A 134 -5.36 5.67 -5.08
C HIS A 134 -6.80 5.84 -4.56
N TRP A 135 -7.11 5.41 -3.34
CA TRP A 135 -8.43 5.61 -2.74
C TRP A 135 -8.63 6.97 -2.11
N PHE A 136 -7.57 7.73 -1.84
CA PHE A 136 -7.64 8.98 -1.08
C PHE A 136 -8.06 10.17 -1.97
N ASP A 137 -8.61 11.21 -1.35
CA ASP A 137 -8.69 12.54 -1.94
C ASP A 137 -7.31 13.21 -1.86
N LEU A 138 -6.56 13.17 -2.96
CA LEU A 138 -5.17 13.62 -2.99
C LEU A 138 -5.02 15.13 -2.75
N ASP A 139 -6.01 15.94 -3.12
CA ASP A 139 -5.98 17.40 -2.92
C ASP A 139 -6.05 17.76 -1.43
N THR A 140 -6.69 16.90 -0.62
CA THR A 140 -6.79 17.06 0.83
C THR A 140 -5.69 16.28 1.57
N PHE A 141 -5.39 15.06 1.12
CA PHE A 141 -4.44 14.16 1.77
C PHE A 141 -2.99 14.63 1.65
N LEU A 142 -2.54 15.13 0.49
CA LEU A 142 -1.13 15.50 0.32
C LEU A 142 -0.73 16.71 1.20
N PRO A 143 -1.56 17.76 1.35
CA PRO A 143 -1.33 18.79 2.37
C PRO A 143 -1.32 18.25 3.79
N GLU A 144 -2.21 17.32 4.13
CA GLU A 144 -2.29 16.72 5.47
C GLU A 144 -1.07 15.86 5.78
N ALA A 145 -0.63 15.02 4.83
CA ALA A 145 0.60 14.25 4.93
C ALA A 145 1.81 15.16 5.13
N ARG A 146 1.87 16.30 4.41
CA ARG A 146 2.91 17.31 4.60
C ARG A 146 2.84 17.96 5.98
N ARG A 147 1.64 18.23 6.50
CA ARG A 147 1.45 18.84 7.83
C ARG A 147 2.03 17.95 8.93
N VAL A 148 1.72 16.65 8.91
CA VAL A 148 2.15 15.73 9.97
C VAL A 148 3.62 15.32 9.85
N LEU A 149 4.19 15.30 8.65
CA LEU A 149 5.60 14.92 8.44
C LEU A 149 6.55 15.96 9.03
N CYS A 150 7.53 15.49 9.81
CA CYS A 150 8.60 16.31 10.35
C CYS A 150 9.51 16.86 9.25
N VAL A 151 10.39 17.78 9.61
CA VAL A 151 11.49 18.20 8.73
C VAL A 151 12.28 16.96 8.30
N ASN A 152 12.47 16.79 6.99
CA ASN A 152 13.09 15.64 6.34
C ASN A 152 12.36 14.29 6.54
N GLY A 153 11.14 14.29 7.07
CA GLY A 153 10.29 13.10 7.13
C GLY A 153 9.99 12.56 5.74
N VAL A 154 9.74 11.26 5.65
CA VAL A 154 9.58 10.54 4.37
C VAL A 154 8.16 10.06 4.20
N MET A 155 7.63 10.23 2.99
CA MET A 155 6.40 9.58 2.55
C MET A 155 6.74 8.39 1.65
N GLY A 156 6.42 7.17 2.10
CA GLY A 156 6.61 5.93 1.34
C GLY A 156 5.31 5.48 0.67
N VAL A 157 5.22 5.63 -0.65
CA VAL A 157 4.08 5.14 -1.44
C VAL A 157 4.50 3.90 -2.23
N TYR A 158 3.82 2.79 -2.01
CA TYR A 158 4.09 1.55 -2.72
C TYR A 158 2.82 0.71 -2.83
N GLY A 159 2.82 -0.23 -3.75
CA GLY A 159 1.71 -1.15 -3.93
C GLY A 159 1.94 -2.06 -5.12
N TYR A 160 1.02 -2.98 -5.32
CA TYR A 160 1.07 -3.93 -6.43
C TYR A 160 -0.24 -3.91 -7.20
N LEU A 161 -0.15 -4.14 -8.51
CA LEU A 161 -1.27 -4.46 -9.38
C LEU A 161 -0.83 -5.52 -10.37
N ASN A 162 -1.82 -6.18 -10.97
CA ASN A 162 -1.63 -7.02 -12.15
C ASN A 162 -0.61 -8.13 -11.92
N MET A 163 -0.92 -9.04 -10.99
CA MET A 163 -0.14 -10.26 -10.79
C MET A 163 -0.16 -11.09 -12.07
N LYS A 164 0.99 -11.14 -12.74
CA LYS A 164 1.21 -12.03 -13.88
C LYS A 164 1.20 -13.48 -13.36
N PRO A 165 0.38 -14.37 -13.91
CA PRO A 165 0.44 -15.78 -13.55
C PRO A 165 1.83 -16.33 -13.91
N LEU A 166 2.49 -16.94 -12.93
CA LEU A 166 3.74 -17.68 -13.13
C LEU A 166 3.35 -19.12 -13.48
N LEU A 167 3.86 -19.62 -14.61
CA LEU A 167 3.65 -20.99 -15.07
C LEU A 167 5.02 -21.58 -15.39
N ASP A 168 5.27 -22.80 -14.89
CA ASP A 168 6.54 -23.50 -15.09
C ASP A 168 6.82 -23.86 -16.56
N ASP A 169 5.76 -24.03 -17.35
CA ASP A 169 5.83 -24.28 -18.78
C ASP A 169 5.95 -22.95 -19.54
N PRO A 170 7.09 -22.67 -20.20
CA PRO A 170 7.32 -21.40 -20.91
C PRO A 170 6.32 -21.15 -22.06
N ALA A 171 5.81 -22.20 -22.71
CA ALA A 171 4.85 -22.06 -23.80
C ALA A 171 3.48 -21.62 -23.27
N ARG A 172 3.01 -22.26 -22.18
CA ARG A 172 1.79 -21.87 -21.48
C ARG A 172 1.91 -20.52 -20.80
N ALA A 173 3.08 -20.21 -20.22
CA ALA A 173 3.35 -18.89 -19.69
C ALA A 173 3.15 -17.82 -20.76
N THR A 174 3.66 -18.03 -21.98
CA THR A 174 3.51 -17.08 -23.09
C THR A 174 2.04 -16.88 -23.47
N GLU A 175 1.29 -17.96 -23.68
CA GLU A 175 -0.13 -17.90 -24.02
C GLU A 175 -0.97 -17.18 -22.94
N VAL A 176 -0.78 -17.53 -21.67
CA VAL A 176 -1.52 -16.89 -20.57
C VAL A 176 -1.11 -15.42 -20.39
N ASN A 177 0.15 -15.07 -20.69
CA ASN A 177 0.58 -13.68 -20.68
C ASN A 177 -0.06 -12.86 -21.79
N GLU A 178 -0.18 -13.42 -22.99
CA GLU A 178 -0.87 -12.77 -24.11
C GLU A 178 -2.34 -12.54 -23.78
N LEU A 179 -3.04 -13.56 -23.25
CA LEU A 179 -4.41 -13.44 -22.76
C LEU A 179 -4.54 -12.40 -21.64
N PHE A 180 -3.58 -12.34 -20.72
CA PHE A 180 -3.57 -11.34 -19.66
C PHE A 180 -3.38 -9.92 -20.21
N ILE A 181 -2.52 -9.74 -21.21
CA ILE A 181 -2.33 -8.44 -21.89
C ILE A 181 -3.61 -8.03 -22.63
N GLU A 182 -4.24 -8.95 -23.36
CA GLU A 182 -5.50 -8.70 -24.05
C GLU A 182 -6.63 -8.36 -23.09
N TYR A 183 -6.75 -9.09 -21.98
CA TYR A 183 -7.71 -8.81 -20.92
C TYR A 183 -7.51 -7.41 -20.33
N ASN A 184 -6.28 -7.05 -19.95
CA ASN A 184 -6.00 -5.71 -19.42
C ASN A 184 -6.31 -4.61 -20.44
N LYS A 185 -5.96 -4.82 -21.72
CA LYS A 185 -6.25 -3.89 -22.81
C LYS A 185 -7.76 -3.75 -23.06
N ALA A 186 -8.52 -4.83 -22.96
CA ALA A 186 -9.97 -4.81 -23.06
C ALA A 186 -10.63 -4.06 -21.88
N LEU A 187 -10.00 -4.10 -20.71
CA LEU A 187 -10.46 -3.35 -19.54
C LEU A 187 -9.99 -1.89 -19.51
N GLU A 188 -8.96 -1.49 -20.26
CA GLU A 188 -8.45 -0.11 -20.30
C GLU A 188 -9.57 0.94 -20.44
N PRO A 189 -10.53 0.83 -21.38
CA PRO A 189 -11.63 1.80 -21.53
C PRO A 189 -12.54 1.91 -20.29
N HIS A 190 -12.65 0.84 -19.50
CA HIS A 190 -13.42 0.79 -18.26
C HIS A 190 -12.62 1.24 -17.05
N HIS A 191 -11.29 1.21 -17.13
CA HIS A 191 -10.37 1.67 -16.09
C HIS A 191 -10.14 3.19 -16.12
N VAL A 192 -10.30 3.85 -17.27
CA VAL A 192 -10.10 5.32 -17.45
C VAL A 192 -10.97 6.16 -16.49
N MET A 193 -12.04 5.60 -15.93
CA MET A 193 -12.91 6.30 -14.97
C MET A 193 -12.75 5.85 -13.51
N SER A 194 -11.82 4.94 -13.21
CA SER A 194 -11.63 4.40 -11.87
C SER A 194 -10.37 4.96 -11.22
N ARG A 195 -10.45 5.24 -9.91
CA ARG A 195 -9.32 5.64 -9.06
C ARG A 195 -8.12 4.67 -9.14
N VAL A 196 -8.37 3.41 -9.49
CA VAL A 196 -7.37 2.35 -9.71
C VAL A 196 -6.38 2.67 -10.84
N SER A 197 -6.77 3.50 -11.82
CA SER A 197 -5.87 3.95 -12.90
C SER A 197 -4.60 4.64 -12.40
N LEU A 198 -4.67 5.34 -11.25
CA LEU A 198 -3.51 5.97 -10.62
C LEU A 198 -2.45 4.92 -10.23
N LEU A 199 -2.85 3.81 -9.61
CA LEU A 199 -1.92 2.74 -9.26
C LEU A 199 -1.45 1.97 -10.52
N GLN A 200 -2.30 1.82 -11.54
CA GLN A 200 -1.93 1.16 -12.82
C GLN A 200 -0.83 1.92 -13.56
N ASN A 201 -0.96 3.25 -13.64
CA ASN A 201 0.10 4.10 -14.17
C ASN A 201 1.25 4.32 -13.16
N ARG A 202 1.29 3.54 -12.08
CA ARG A 202 2.33 3.57 -11.03
C ARG A 202 2.53 4.99 -10.48
N TYR A 203 1.42 5.66 -10.24
CA TYR A 203 1.28 7.01 -9.68
C TYR A 203 1.97 8.14 -10.48
N LYS A 204 2.34 7.93 -11.75
CA LYS A 204 3.02 8.96 -12.57
C LYS A 204 2.25 10.26 -12.75
N ASP A 205 0.91 10.21 -12.70
CA ASP A 205 0.06 11.39 -12.89
C ASP A 205 -0.24 12.13 -11.57
N VAL A 206 0.25 11.60 -10.44
CA VAL A 206 0.10 12.24 -9.13
C VAL A 206 1.17 13.32 -8.97
N LYS A 207 0.76 14.56 -8.71
CA LYS A 207 1.67 15.67 -8.41
C LYS A 207 1.98 15.68 -6.92
N PHE A 208 3.05 15.00 -6.52
CA PHE A 208 3.51 15.03 -5.13
C PHE A 208 4.11 16.41 -4.80
N PRO A 209 3.73 17.03 -3.65
CA PRO A 209 4.36 18.26 -3.17
C PRO A 209 5.69 18.00 -2.43
N PHE A 210 6.29 16.84 -2.66
CA PHE A 210 7.49 16.34 -2.00
C PHE A 210 8.61 16.18 -3.05
N GLU A 211 9.86 16.24 -2.60
CA GLU A 211 11.01 15.95 -3.47
C GLU A 211 11.01 14.45 -3.83
N GLU A 212 11.01 14.13 -5.13
CA GLU A 212 11.20 12.75 -5.61
C GLU A 212 12.64 12.31 -5.40
N VAL A 213 12.83 11.07 -4.97
CA VAL A 213 14.15 10.51 -4.61
C VAL A 213 14.36 9.17 -5.33
N ASN A 214 15.60 8.93 -5.80
CA ASN A 214 15.99 7.78 -6.64
C ASN A 214 16.24 6.50 -5.84
#